data_AF-G4VF37-F1
#
_entry.id   AF-G4VF37-F1
#
_cell.length_a   1.000
_cell.length_b   1.000
_cell.length_c   1.000
_cell.angle_alpha   90.00
_cell.angle_beta   90.00
_cell.angle_gamma   90.00
#
_symmetry.space_group_name_H-M   'P 1'
#
loop_
_entity.id
_entity.type
_entity.pdbx_description
1 polymer ?
#
loop_
_entity_poly.entity_id
_entity_poly.type
_entity_poly.pdbx_seq_one_letter_code
_entity_poly.pdbx_strand_id
1 'polypeptide(L)'
;MSSDNVVTSSVLPDSYSLARRHLQLSRAKLKATSRVSALLAGFAMVAIIELQVAVGESKPPEGLLFAFTILSCLLVVVHIMAVMISTCILPHIDSYTVPQDCYLIEEAPHNRLRTFVEVAWICSTVVGIILFLAVVTLAFWVKFWSVSSLSAIAATIVLIPAMLIFVIFAILFYRALTTYKVERATEMIRNIDMRMSFLRSGVQKMYDEDNRKQHV
;
A
#
# COMPACT_ATOMS: atom_id res chain seq x y z
N MET A 1 -5.39 -4.79 -54.30
CA MET A 1 -4.84 -3.47 -53.89
C MET A 1 -5.76 -2.90 -52.83
N SER A 2 -5.25 -2.76 -51.60
CA SER A 2 -5.81 -2.01 -50.45
C SER A 2 -7.09 -2.52 -49.77
N SER A 3 -6.99 -3.59 -48.97
CA SER A 3 -8.04 -3.99 -48.00
C SER A 3 -7.54 -4.35 -46.59
N ASP A 4 -6.27 -4.07 -46.24
CA ASP A 4 -5.68 -4.52 -44.97
C ASP A 4 -5.51 -3.43 -43.89
N ASN A 5 -6.01 -2.20 -44.10
CA ASN A 5 -5.79 -1.06 -43.19
C ASN A 5 -6.99 -0.69 -42.28
N VAL A 6 -8.05 -1.51 -42.22
CA VAL A 6 -9.25 -1.20 -41.42
C VAL A 6 -9.33 -1.99 -40.11
N VAL A 7 -8.58 -3.07 -39.95
CA VAL A 7 -8.69 -3.96 -38.78
C VAL A 7 -7.74 -3.59 -37.63
N THR A 8 -6.71 -2.78 -37.89
CA THR A 8 -5.70 -2.37 -36.88
C THR A 8 -6.06 -1.11 -36.09
N SER A 9 -7.14 -0.39 -36.44
CA SER A 9 -7.55 0.85 -35.78
C SER A 9 -8.58 0.68 -34.66
N SER A 10 -9.23 -0.50 -34.54
CA SER A 10 -10.24 -0.77 -33.50
C SER A 10 -9.70 -1.44 -32.23
N VAL A 11 -8.44 -1.91 -32.22
CA VAL A 11 -7.85 -2.63 -31.07
C VAL A 11 -7.10 -1.70 -30.09
N LEU A 12 -6.66 -0.53 -30.55
CA LEU A 12 -6.00 0.49 -29.72
C LEU A 12 -6.91 1.33 -28.79
N PRO A 13 -8.19 1.64 -29.10
CA PRO A 13 -9.01 2.52 -28.26
C PRO A 13 -9.41 1.89 -26.91
N ASP A 14 -9.60 0.55 -26.86
CA ASP A 14 -10.05 -0.14 -25.66
C ASP A 14 -9.00 -0.10 -24.54
N SER A 15 -7.75 -0.44 -24.85
CA SER A 15 -6.63 -0.43 -23.90
C SER A 15 -6.40 0.96 -23.28
N TYR A 16 -6.48 2.00 -24.10
CA TYR A 16 -6.36 3.39 -23.64
C TYR A 16 -7.52 3.81 -22.73
N SER A 17 -8.76 3.47 -23.11
CA SER A 17 -9.95 3.78 -22.32
C SER A 17 -9.91 3.11 -20.94
N LEU A 18 -9.45 1.85 -20.88
CA LEU A 18 -9.27 1.10 -19.64
C LEU A 18 -8.19 1.75 -18.77
N ALA A 19 -7.01 2.06 -19.34
CA ALA A 19 -5.93 2.70 -18.60
C ALA A 19 -6.36 4.06 -17.99
N ARG A 20 -7.06 4.89 -18.77
CA ARG A 20 -7.62 6.15 -18.29
C ARG A 20 -8.64 5.94 -17.17
N ARG A 21 -9.52 4.95 -17.29
CA ARG A 21 -10.51 4.61 -16.25
C ARG A 21 -9.83 4.12 -14.97
N HIS A 22 -8.84 3.23 -15.07
CA HIS A 22 -8.03 2.78 -13.95
C HIS A 22 -7.34 3.96 -13.25
N LEU A 23 -6.76 4.87 -14.03
CA LEU A 23 -6.09 6.06 -13.51
C LEU A 23 -7.06 6.99 -12.75
N GLN A 24 -8.24 7.25 -13.32
CA GLN A 24 -9.29 8.03 -12.67
C GLN A 24 -9.78 7.37 -11.37
N LEU A 25 -9.93 6.05 -11.36
CA LEU A 25 -10.31 5.29 -10.17
C LEU A 25 -9.24 5.38 -9.07
N SER A 26 -7.96 5.20 -9.39
CA SER A 26 -6.86 5.36 -8.42
C SER A 26 -6.80 6.78 -7.88
N ARG A 27 -6.98 7.81 -8.73
CA ARG A 27 -7.06 9.22 -8.30
C ARG A 27 -8.24 9.46 -7.35
N ALA A 28 -9.43 8.92 -7.66
CA ALA A 28 -10.61 9.04 -6.81
C ALA A 28 -10.41 8.34 -5.45
N LYS A 29 -9.85 7.12 -5.46
CA LYS A 29 -9.51 6.35 -4.26
C LYS A 29 -8.53 7.09 -3.35
N LEU A 30 -7.43 7.61 -3.91
CA LEU A 30 -6.42 8.33 -3.13
C LEU A 30 -6.97 9.60 -2.49
N LYS A 31 -7.80 10.37 -3.21
CA LYS A 31 -8.46 11.55 -2.65
C LYS A 31 -9.48 11.21 -1.56
N ALA A 32 -10.21 10.11 -1.71
CA ALA A 32 -11.13 9.65 -0.68
C ALA A 32 -10.36 9.24 0.58
N THR A 33 -9.29 8.45 0.43
CA THR A 33 -8.51 7.98 1.58
C THR A 33 -7.67 9.05 2.24
N SER A 34 -7.13 10.04 1.52
CA SER A 34 -6.41 11.14 2.17
C SER A 34 -7.33 11.91 3.12
N ARG A 35 -8.58 12.16 2.71
CA ARG A 35 -9.61 12.79 3.56
C ARG A 35 -9.97 11.92 4.77
N VAL A 36 -10.24 10.63 4.56
CA VAL A 36 -10.59 9.70 5.65
C VAL A 36 -9.44 9.56 6.64
N SER A 37 -8.19 9.41 6.17
CA SER A 37 -7.01 9.30 7.04
C SER A 37 -6.77 10.57 7.87
N ALA A 38 -6.94 11.76 7.27
CA ALA A 38 -6.83 13.03 7.99
C ALA A 38 -7.92 13.15 9.07
N LEU A 39 -9.17 12.76 8.76
CA LEU A 39 -10.27 12.77 9.72
C LEU A 39 -10.05 11.79 10.87
N LEU A 40 -9.64 10.54 10.59
CA LEU A 40 -9.39 9.53 11.61
C LEU A 40 -8.23 9.92 12.53
N ALA A 41 -7.13 10.45 11.97
CA ALA A 41 -6.01 10.98 12.76
C ALA A 41 -6.45 12.16 13.63
N GLY A 42 -7.28 13.07 13.09
CA GLY A 42 -7.85 14.20 13.83
C GLY A 42 -8.76 13.73 14.97
N PHE A 43 -9.70 12.83 14.72
CA PHE A 43 -10.58 12.29 15.75
C PHE A 43 -9.83 11.52 16.83
N ALA A 44 -8.81 10.74 16.46
CA ALA A 44 -7.96 10.05 17.43
C ALA A 44 -7.19 11.07 18.31
N MET A 45 -6.62 12.11 17.70
CA MET A 45 -5.93 13.17 18.43
C MET A 45 -6.88 13.93 19.39
N VAL A 46 -8.08 14.30 18.92
CA VAL A 46 -9.12 14.94 19.75
C VAL A 46 -9.53 14.02 20.91
N ALA A 47 -9.73 12.73 20.67
CA ALA A 47 -10.07 11.79 21.72
C ALA A 47 -8.97 11.66 22.79
N ILE A 48 -7.69 11.76 22.40
CA ILE A 48 -6.56 11.72 23.33
C ILE A 48 -6.51 12.97 24.20
N ILE A 49 -6.69 14.17 23.62
CA ILE A 49 -6.67 15.42 24.40
C ILE A 49 -7.89 15.57 25.32
N GLU A 50 -9.04 15.02 24.90
CA GLU A 50 -10.27 15.02 25.70
C GLU A 50 -10.31 13.88 26.74
N LEU A 51 -9.34 12.95 26.70
CA LEU A 51 -9.30 11.82 27.63
C LEU A 51 -8.87 12.29 29.03
N GLN A 52 -9.87 12.60 29.86
CA GLN A 52 -9.67 12.87 31.27
C GLN A 52 -9.53 11.55 32.03
N VAL A 53 -8.32 11.21 32.44
CA VAL A 53 -8.05 10.06 33.32
C VAL A 53 -8.34 10.47 34.76
N ALA A 54 -9.18 9.70 35.46
CA ALA A 54 -9.47 9.95 36.87
C ALA A 54 -8.18 9.81 37.71
N VAL A 55 -7.74 10.89 38.34
CA VAL A 55 -6.51 10.96 39.17
C VAL A 55 -6.79 10.45 40.60
N GLY A 56 -7.58 9.37 40.75
CA GLY A 56 -8.02 8.84 42.03
C GLY A 56 -7.38 7.49 42.40
N GLU A 57 -7.83 6.91 43.51
CA GLU A 57 -7.38 5.58 44.00
C GLU A 57 -7.62 4.45 42.98
N SER A 58 -8.54 4.64 42.05
CA SER A 58 -8.85 3.72 40.95
C SER A 58 -8.07 4.06 39.67
N LYS A 59 -6.77 4.36 39.78
CA LYS A 59 -5.92 4.62 38.62
C LYS A 59 -5.92 3.39 37.69
N PRO A 60 -6.11 3.56 36.37
CA PRO A 60 -5.97 2.44 35.44
C PRO A 60 -4.52 1.93 35.47
N PRO A 61 -4.29 0.63 35.23
CA PRO A 61 -2.95 0.05 35.26
C PRO A 61 -2.03 0.79 34.28
N GLU A 62 -0.81 1.07 34.71
CA GLU A 62 0.15 1.89 33.93
C GLU A 62 0.45 1.27 32.57
N GLY A 63 0.45 -0.06 32.48
CA GLY A 63 0.59 -0.78 31.22
C GLY A 63 -0.52 -0.50 30.21
N LEU A 64 -1.76 -0.27 30.65
CA LEU A 64 -2.88 0.05 29.77
C LEU A 64 -2.73 1.46 29.19
N LEU A 65 -2.36 2.44 30.02
CA LEU A 65 -2.08 3.81 29.58
C LEU A 65 -0.88 3.87 28.62
N PHE A 66 0.16 3.09 28.92
CA PHE A 66 1.34 2.96 28.06
C PHE A 66 0.96 2.38 26.68
N ALA A 67 0.22 1.27 26.66
CA ALA A 67 -0.25 0.65 25.42
C ALA A 67 -1.17 1.59 24.62
N PHE A 68 -2.11 2.27 25.29
CA PHE A 68 -3.00 3.26 24.67
C PHE A 68 -2.21 4.38 23.99
N THR A 69 -1.19 4.92 24.66
CA THR A 69 -0.35 6.00 24.12
C THR A 69 0.44 5.53 22.90
N ILE A 70 1.09 4.37 22.98
CA ILE A 70 1.89 3.83 21.86
C ILE A 70 1.00 3.55 20.65
N LEU A 71 -0.12 2.87 20.83
CA LEU A 71 -1.02 2.52 19.73
C LEU A 71 -1.64 3.76 19.10
N SER A 72 -1.96 4.78 19.90
CA SER A 72 -2.43 6.07 19.41
C SER A 72 -1.38 6.80 18.58
N CYS A 73 -0.12 6.81 19.01
CA CYS A 73 0.97 7.38 18.22
C CYS A 73 1.18 6.62 16.91
N LEU A 74 1.19 5.28 16.95
CA LEU A 74 1.32 4.44 15.76
C LEU A 74 0.17 4.68 14.77
N LEU A 75 -1.05 4.83 15.25
CA LEU A 75 -2.22 5.16 14.45
C LEU A 75 -2.01 6.47 13.68
N VAL A 76 -1.59 7.53 14.37
CA VAL A 76 -1.33 8.83 13.75
C VAL A 76 -0.21 8.72 12.72
N VAL A 77 0.89 8.03 13.05
CA VAL A 77 2.02 7.81 12.12
C VAL A 77 1.57 7.07 10.86
N VAL A 78 0.77 6.02 11.00
CA VAL A 78 0.29 5.21 9.87
C VAL A 78 -0.68 6.01 8.97
N HIS A 79 -1.56 6.83 9.54
CA HIS A 79 -2.43 7.69 8.74
C HIS A 79 -1.66 8.83 8.06
N ILE A 80 -0.65 9.42 8.71
CA ILE A 80 0.26 10.38 8.08
C ILE A 80 1.02 9.71 6.93
N MET A 81 1.49 8.47 7.10
CA MET A 81 2.12 7.69 6.03
C MET A 81 1.16 7.50 4.85
N ALA A 82 -0.11 7.14 5.09
CA ALA A 82 -1.10 7.00 4.03
C ALA A 82 -1.38 8.33 3.29
N VAL A 83 -1.39 9.46 4.01
CA VAL A 83 -1.52 10.80 3.42
C VAL A 83 -0.29 11.16 2.59
N MET A 84 0.92 10.95 3.12
CA MET A 84 2.18 11.19 2.42
C MET A 84 2.24 10.39 1.11
N ILE A 85 1.91 9.10 1.17
CA ILE A 85 1.85 8.24 -0.01
C ILE A 85 0.83 8.78 -1.02
N SER A 86 -0.36 9.19 -0.56
CA SER A 86 -1.39 9.75 -1.45
C SER A 86 -0.92 11.04 -2.14
N THR A 87 -0.20 11.90 -1.42
CA THR A 87 0.39 13.13 -1.95
C THR A 87 1.50 12.84 -2.96
N CYS A 88 2.32 11.81 -2.74
CA CYS A 88 3.39 11.44 -3.66
C CYS A 88 2.87 10.77 -4.95
N ILE A 89 1.77 10.00 -4.89
CA ILE A 89 1.21 9.34 -6.08
C ILE A 89 0.50 10.35 -6.99
N LEU A 90 -0.17 11.37 -6.44
CA LEU A 90 -1.06 12.24 -7.21
C LEU A 90 -0.36 12.98 -8.38
N PRO A 91 0.83 13.61 -8.20
CA PRO A 91 1.58 14.22 -9.29
C PRO A 91 1.99 13.19 -10.35
N HIS A 92 2.36 11.99 -9.88
CA HIS A 92 2.68 10.88 -10.76
C HIS A 92 1.44 10.38 -11.50
N ILE A 93 0.21 10.54 -11.01
CA ILE A 93 -1.01 10.20 -11.79
C ILE A 93 -1.22 11.23 -12.90
N ASP A 94 -1.09 12.51 -12.57
CA ASP A 94 -1.47 13.60 -13.46
C ASP A 94 -0.54 13.73 -14.67
N SER A 95 0.73 13.33 -14.55
CA SER A 95 1.68 13.30 -15.68
C SER A 95 1.25 12.38 -16.83
N TYR A 96 0.42 11.35 -16.58
CA TYR A 96 -0.06 10.43 -17.63
C TYR A 96 -1.35 10.89 -18.31
N THR A 97 -1.94 12.00 -17.85
CA THR A 97 -3.19 12.52 -18.42
C THR A 97 -2.96 13.48 -19.59
N VAL A 98 -1.73 13.94 -19.79
CA VAL A 98 -1.37 14.76 -20.95
C VAL A 98 -1.26 13.83 -22.16
N PRO A 99 -2.04 14.06 -23.24
CA PRO A 99 -1.91 13.31 -24.48
C PRO A 99 -0.65 13.78 -25.21
N GLN A 100 0.52 13.37 -24.72
CA GLN A 100 1.79 13.47 -25.42
C GLN A 100 2.28 12.04 -25.65
N ASP A 101 2.24 11.63 -26.91
CA ASP A 101 2.85 10.44 -27.50
C ASP A 101 2.30 9.08 -27.03
N CYS A 102 1.24 8.65 -27.73
CA CYS A 102 0.60 7.32 -27.69
C CYS A 102 1.54 6.13 -28.01
N TYR A 103 2.85 6.36 -28.13
CA TYR A 103 3.84 5.41 -28.61
C TYR A 103 4.98 5.13 -27.60
N LEU A 104 5.03 5.87 -26.49
CA LEU A 104 6.01 5.65 -25.39
C LEU A 104 5.39 5.01 -24.14
N ILE A 105 4.13 4.56 -24.23
CA ILE A 105 3.40 3.92 -23.13
C ILE A 105 3.83 2.44 -22.96
N GLU A 106 4.59 1.90 -23.92
CA GLU A 106 5.24 0.59 -23.82
C GLU A 106 6.55 0.72 -23.00
N GLU A 107 6.60 0.01 -21.87
CA GLU A 107 7.82 -0.43 -21.15
C GLU A 107 8.54 0.48 -20.13
N ALA A 108 8.08 1.68 -19.80
CA ALA A 108 8.74 2.41 -18.71
C ALA A 108 8.50 1.72 -17.33
N PRO A 109 9.52 1.52 -16.46
CA PRO A 109 9.42 0.87 -15.14
C PRO A 109 8.52 1.59 -14.11
N HIS A 110 7.75 2.60 -14.54
CA HIS A 110 6.86 3.42 -13.74
C HIS A 110 5.63 2.67 -13.22
N ASN A 111 5.02 1.77 -14.00
CA ASN A 111 3.84 1.03 -13.55
C ASN A 111 4.19 0.13 -12.35
N ARG A 112 5.41 -0.44 -12.37
CA ARG A 112 5.98 -1.24 -11.28
C ARG A 112 6.11 -0.46 -9.97
N LEU A 113 6.51 0.82 -10.06
CA LEU A 113 6.59 1.72 -8.91
C LEU A 113 5.19 2.11 -8.44
N ARG A 114 4.28 2.48 -9.35
CA ARG A 114 2.89 2.81 -9.04
C ARG A 114 2.20 1.69 -8.26
N THR A 115 2.30 0.44 -8.71
CA THR A 115 1.72 -0.71 -8.00
C THR A 115 2.31 -0.85 -6.61
N PHE A 116 3.63 -0.67 -6.43
CA PHE A 116 4.26 -0.75 -5.11
C PHE A 116 3.73 0.33 -4.16
N VAL A 117 3.59 1.55 -4.66
CA VAL A 117 3.12 2.69 -3.86
C VAL A 117 1.62 2.54 -3.53
N GLU A 118 0.80 2.06 -4.47
CA GLU A 118 -0.62 1.72 -4.22
C GLU A 118 -0.77 0.60 -3.20
N VAL A 119 0.06 -0.44 -3.28
CA VAL A 119 0.11 -1.53 -2.30
C VAL A 119 0.52 -1.03 -0.92
N ALA A 120 1.56 -0.19 -0.83
CA ALA A 120 1.99 0.41 0.43
C ALA A 120 0.88 1.28 1.05
N TRP A 121 0.12 1.99 0.21
CA TRP A 121 -1.05 2.75 0.63
C TRP A 121 -2.17 1.88 1.19
N ILE A 122 -2.55 0.78 0.50
CA ILE A 122 -3.55 -0.19 1.01
C ILE A 122 -3.07 -0.79 2.33
N CYS A 123 -1.79 -1.14 2.44
CA CYS A 123 -1.21 -1.64 3.68
C CYS A 123 -1.40 -0.64 4.84
N SER A 124 -1.10 0.64 4.57
CA SER A 124 -1.21 1.71 5.56
C SER A 124 -2.65 1.92 6.01
N THR A 125 -3.63 1.84 5.10
CA THR A 125 -5.04 1.99 5.48
C THR A 125 -5.54 0.81 6.32
N VAL A 126 -5.16 -0.41 5.96
CA VAL A 126 -5.55 -1.62 6.71
C VAL A 126 -4.96 -1.60 8.11
N VAL A 127 -3.65 -1.34 8.23
CA VAL A 127 -2.97 -1.22 9.52
C VAL A 127 -3.56 -0.07 10.34
N GLY A 128 -3.85 1.07 9.69
CA GLY A 128 -4.49 2.22 10.35
C GLY A 128 -5.86 1.89 10.92
N ILE A 129 -6.69 1.13 10.19
CA ILE A 129 -8.01 0.70 10.66
C ILE A 129 -7.90 -0.27 11.84
N ILE A 130 -6.96 -1.23 11.79
CA ILE A 130 -6.71 -2.17 12.91
C ILE A 130 -6.27 -1.40 14.15
N LEU A 131 -5.34 -0.46 14.00
CA LEU A 131 -4.88 0.39 15.09
C LEU A 131 -6.01 1.28 15.62
N PHE A 132 -6.86 1.82 14.75
CA PHE A 132 -8.02 2.63 15.15
C PHE A 132 -8.98 1.85 16.03
N LEU A 133 -9.34 0.62 15.64
CA LEU A 133 -10.18 -0.24 16.45
C LEU A 133 -9.52 -0.63 17.78
N ALA A 134 -8.21 -0.90 17.79
CA ALA A 134 -7.46 -1.20 19.01
C ALA A 134 -7.44 0.01 19.97
N VAL A 135 -7.20 1.22 19.45
CA VAL A 135 -7.19 2.47 20.22
C VAL A 135 -8.58 2.76 20.79
N VAL A 136 -9.65 2.60 20.01
CA VAL A 136 -11.03 2.77 20.50
C VAL A 136 -11.35 1.76 21.59
N THR A 137 -10.93 0.50 21.44
CA THR A 137 -11.09 -0.53 22.48
C THR A 137 -10.40 -0.10 23.76
N LEU A 138 -9.13 0.29 23.68
CA LEU A 138 -8.35 0.75 24.84
C LEU A 138 -8.92 2.03 25.45
N ALA A 139 -9.45 2.95 24.66
CA ALA A 139 -10.10 4.15 25.17
C ALA A 139 -11.31 3.82 26.06
N PHE A 140 -12.11 2.82 25.68
CA PHE A 140 -13.20 2.33 26.54
C PHE A 140 -12.68 1.72 27.83
N TRP A 141 -11.60 0.95 27.79
CA TRP A 141 -10.97 0.40 28.99
C TRP A 141 -10.45 1.50 29.92
N VAL A 142 -9.78 2.52 29.38
CA VAL A 142 -9.28 3.65 30.18
C VAL A 142 -10.44 4.45 30.79
N LYS A 143 -11.51 4.72 30.02
CA LYS A 143 -12.63 5.55 30.47
C LYS A 143 -13.55 4.86 31.48
N PHE A 144 -13.85 3.58 31.28
CA PHE A 144 -14.81 2.84 32.12
C PHE A 144 -14.17 2.07 33.29
N TRP A 145 -12.85 2.21 33.48
CA TRP A 145 -12.11 1.49 34.53
C TRP A 145 -12.73 1.65 35.93
N SER A 146 -13.20 2.85 36.28
CA SER A 146 -13.77 3.13 37.61
C SER A 146 -15.29 3.00 37.70
N VAL A 147 -16.01 3.03 36.56
CA VAL A 147 -17.49 3.11 36.56
C VAL A 147 -18.12 1.73 36.46
N SER A 148 -17.69 0.92 35.49
CA SER A 148 -18.23 -0.42 35.28
C SER A 148 -17.37 -1.22 34.32
N SER A 149 -16.71 -2.26 34.83
CA SER A 149 -15.96 -3.21 34.00
C SER A 149 -16.84 -3.90 32.95
N LEU A 150 -18.14 -4.05 33.23
CA LEU A 150 -19.07 -4.66 32.27
C LEU A 150 -19.22 -3.83 31.00
N SER A 151 -19.18 -2.50 31.08
CA SER A 151 -19.29 -1.63 29.90
C SER A 151 -18.07 -1.77 28.98
N ALA A 152 -16.87 -1.83 29.54
CA ALA A 152 -15.65 -2.06 28.76
C ALA A 152 -15.64 -3.46 28.11
N ILE A 153 -16.09 -4.48 28.83
CA ILE A 153 -16.21 -5.85 28.30
C ILE A 153 -17.24 -5.90 27.15
N ALA A 154 -18.42 -5.29 27.34
CA ALA A 154 -19.45 -5.23 26.31
C ALA A 154 -18.96 -4.54 25.03
N ALA A 155 -18.28 -3.39 25.16
CA ALA A 155 -17.68 -2.70 24.02
C ALA A 155 -16.62 -3.56 23.31
N THR A 156 -15.79 -4.27 24.09
CA THR A 156 -14.77 -5.17 23.54
C THR A 156 -15.40 -6.33 22.76
N ILE A 157 -16.46 -6.95 23.28
CA ILE A 157 -17.19 -8.04 22.59
C ILE A 157 -17.72 -7.57 21.23
N VAL A 158 -18.21 -6.34 21.13
CA VAL A 158 -18.71 -5.77 19.87
C VAL A 158 -17.57 -5.48 18.89
N LEU A 159 -16.41 -5.04 19.38
CA LEU A 159 -15.25 -4.70 18.54
C LEU A 159 -14.43 -5.92 18.08
N ILE A 160 -14.44 -7.02 18.85
CA ILE A 160 -13.67 -8.24 18.53
C ILE A 160 -13.99 -8.79 17.12
N PRO A 161 -15.26 -8.97 16.71
CA PRO A 161 -15.58 -9.46 15.37
C PRO A 161 -15.02 -8.55 14.27
N ALA A 162 -15.13 -7.23 14.44
CA ALA A 162 -14.56 -6.28 13.50
C ALA A 162 -13.03 -6.44 13.43
N MET A 163 -12.36 -6.51 14.58
CA MET A 163 -10.91 -6.75 14.65
C MET A 163 -10.50 -8.06 13.99
N LEU A 164 -11.22 -9.16 14.21
CA LEU A 164 -10.93 -10.45 13.58
C LEU A 164 -11.03 -10.40 12.06
N ILE A 165 -12.06 -9.73 11.52
CA ILE A 165 -12.20 -9.55 10.06
C ILE A 165 -10.99 -8.79 9.50
N PHE A 166 -10.56 -7.71 10.16
CA PHE A 166 -9.40 -6.95 9.71
C PHE A 166 -8.08 -7.71 9.86
N VAL A 167 -7.92 -8.52 10.92
CA VAL A 167 -6.74 -9.40 11.08
C VAL A 167 -6.70 -10.45 9.99
N ILE A 168 -7.84 -11.08 9.66
CA ILE A 168 -7.94 -12.03 8.53
C ILE A 168 -7.55 -11.32 7.23
N PHE A 169 -8.09 -10.12 6.98
CA PHE A 169 -7.75 -9.34 5.80
C PHE A 169 -6.25 -8.98 5.76
N ALA A 170 -5.65 -8.58 6.88
CA ALA A 170 -4.22 -8.31 7.00
C ALA A 170 -3.36 -9.55 6.74
N ILE A 171 -3.77 -10.72 7.23
CA ILE A 171 -3.09 -11.99 6.95
C ILE A 171 -3.19 -12.33 5.46
N LEU A 172 -4.39 -12.23 4.86
CA LEU A 172 -4.59 -12.46 3.43
C LEU A 172 -3.74 -11.50 2.58
N PHE A 173 -3.72 -10.23 2.95
CA PHE A 173 -2.94 -9.21 2.28
C PHE A 173 -1.44 -9.45 2.44
N TYR A 174 -0.96 -9.79 3.65
CA TYR A 174 0.43 -10.15 3.90
C TYR A 174 0.85 -11.39 3.09
N ARG A 175 -0.02 -12.41 3.00
CA ARG A 175 0.23 -13.59 2.17
C ARG A 175 0.29 -13.22 0.70
N ALA A 176 -0.68 -12.46 0.19
CA ALA A 176 -0.70 -11.99 -1.19
C ALA A 176 0.57 -11.18 -1.53
N LEU A 177 1.02 -10.32 -0.60
CA LEU A 177 2.25 -9.57 -0.75
C LEU A 177 3.49 -10.44 -0.76
N THR A 178 3.55 -11.43 0.11
CA THR A 178 4.70 -12.33 0.19
C THR A 178 4.79 -13.18 -1.06
N THR A 179 3.68 -13.75 -1.53
CA THR A 179 3.63 -14.50 -2.78
C THR A 179 4.05 -13.62 -3.96
N TYR A 180 3.51 -12.41 -4.06
CA TYR A 180 3.88 -11.47 -5.12
C TYR A 180 5.36 -11.06 -5.06
N LYS A 181 5.91 -10.84 -3.86
CA LYS A 181 7.34 -10.52 -3.67
C LYS A 181 8.23 -11.69 -4.08
N VAL A 182 7.88 -12.92 -3.70
CA VAL A 182 8.64 -14.13 -4.00
C VAL A 182 8.64 -14.39 -5.50
N GLU A 183 7.46 -14.42 -6.13
CA GLU A 183 7.32 -14.64 -7.57
C GLU A 183 8.10 -13.59 -8.37
N ARG A 184 7.99 -12.32 -7.96
CA ARG A 184 8.68 -11.21 -8.61
C ARG A 184 10.20 -11.23 -8.37
N ALA A 185 10.65 -11.66 -7.20
CA ALA A 185 12.07 -11.83 -6.92
C ALA A 185 12.67 -12.94 -7.79
N THR A 186 11.96 -14.07 -7.91
CA THR A 186 12.35 -15.17 -8.81
C THR A 186 12.39 -14.73 -10.26
N GLU A 187 11.39 -13.98 -10.73
CA GLU A 187 11.37 -13.46 -12.10
C GLU A 187 12.50 -12.45 -12.36
N MET A 188 12.77 -11.56 -11.39
CA MET A 188 13.89 -10.62 -11.47
C MET A 188 15.24 -11.35 -11.52
N ILE A 189 15.44 -12.40 -10.71
CA ILE A 189 16.65 -13.24 -10.74
C ILE A 189 16.79 -13.93 -12.09
N ARG A 190 15.71 -14.51 -12.62
CA ARG A 190 15.71 -15.17 -13.94
C ARG A 190 16.06 -14.19 -15.07
N ASN A 191 15.53 -12.96 -15.03
CA ASN A 191 15.85 -11.94 -16.03
C ASN A 191 17.34 -11.55 -15.98
N ILE A 192 17.87 -11.37 -14.77
CA ILE A 192 19.30 -11.06 -14.57
C ILE A 192 20.18 -12.21 -15.06
N ASP A 193 19.85 -13.46 -14.74
CA ASP A 193 20.60 -14.65 -15.15
C ASP A 193 20.60 -14.84 -16.69
N MET A 194 19.44 -14.62 -17.33
CA MET A 194 19.36 -14.62 -18.80
C MET A 194 20.26 -13.53 -19.41
N ARG A 195 20.25 -12.31 -18.88
CA ARG A 195 21.13 -11.23 -19.39
C ARG A 195 22.61 -11.54 -19.15
N MET A 196 22.95 -12.16 -18.02
CA MET A 196 24.31 -12.61 -17.72
C MET A 196 24.78 -13.70 -18.69
N SER A 197 23.94 -14.68 -19.02
CA SER A 197 24.29 -15.74 -19.97
C SER A 197 24.49 -15.22 -21.40
N PHE A 198 23.66 -14.28 -21.86
CA PHE A 198 23.86 -13.60 -23.15
C PHE A 198 25.20 -12.85 -23.22
N LEU A 199 25.55 -12.12 -22.15
CA LEU A 199 26.84 -11.42 -22.07
C LEU A 199 28.01 -12.42 -22.06
N ARG A 200 27.89 -13.52 -21.30
CA ARG A 200 28.92 -14.58 -21.25
C ARG A 200 29.12 -15.23 -22.62
N SER A 201 28.05 -15.56 -23.34
CA SER A 201 28.13 -16.11 -24.70
C SER A 201 28.69 -15.11 -25.71
N GLY A 202 28.39 -13.82 -25.58
CA GLY A 202 28.98 -12.76 -26.39
C GLY A 202 30.49 -12.63 -26.18
N VAL A 203 30.93 -12.63 -24.91
CA VAL A 203 32.36 -12.59 -24.55
C VAL A 203 33.09 -13.84 -25.04
N GLN A 204 32.51 -15.03 -24.90
CA GLN A 204 33.13 -16.28 -25.38
C GLN A 204 33.35 -16.26 -26.89
N LYS A 205 32.38 -15.79 -27.68
CA LYS A 205 32.53 -15.67 -29.14
C LYS A 205 33.65 -14.73 -29.55
N MET A 206 33.81 -13.60 -28.85
CA MET A 206 34.91 -12.66 -29.10
C MET A 206 36.26 -13.30 -28.79
N TYR A 207 36.37 -14.05 -27.69
CA TYR A 207 37.59 -14.78 -27.34
C TYR A 207 37.94 -15.86 -28.37
N ASP A 208 36.95 -16.63 -28.84
CA ASP A 208 37.16 -17.68 -29.85
C ASP A 208 37.53 -17.09 -31.23
N GLU A 209 37.01 -15.91 -31.57
CA GLU A 209 37.34 -15.20 -32.81
C GLU A 209 38.75 -14.59 -32.77
N ASP A 210 39.18 -14.05 -31.62
CA ASP A 210 40.54 -13.55 -31.41
C ASP A 210 41.57 -14.70 -31.50
N ASN A 211 41.30 -15.83 -30.83
CA ASN A 211 42.14 -17.02 -30.94
C ASN A 211 42.23 -17.53 -32.38
N ARG A 212 41.12 -17.52 -33.15
CA ARG A 212 41.18 -17.90 -34.57
C ARG A 212 42.03 -16.96 -35.40
N LYS A 213 42.06 -15.65 -35.09
CA LYS A 213 42.90 -14.68 -35.82
C LYS A 213 44.37 -14.78 -35.47
N GLN A 214 44.72 -15.30 -34.28
CA GLN A 214 46.13 -15.55 -33.91
C GLN A 214 46.70 -16.84 -34.50
N HIS A 215 45.86 -17.76 -34.97
CA HIS A 215 46.27 -19.05 -35.56
C HIS A 215 46.23 -19.07 -37.09
N VAL A 216 46.03 -17.93 -37.75
CA VAL A 216 46.12 -17.74 -39.22
C VAL A 216 47.23 -16.75 -39.52
#